data_AF-A0A4Y2NGC0-F1
#
_entry.id   AF-A0A4Y2NGC0-F1
#
_cell.length_a   1.000
_cell.length_b   1.000
_cell.length_c   1.000
_cell.angle_alpha   90.00
_cell.angle_beta   90.00
_cell.angle_gamma   90.00
#
_symmetry.space_group_name_H-M   'P 1'
#
loop_
_entity.id
_entity.type
_entity.pdbx_description
1 polymer ?
#
loop_
_entity_poly.entity_id
_entity_poly.type
_entity_poly.pdbx_seq_one_letter_code
_entity_poly.pdbx_strand_id
1 'polypeptide(L)'
;MGIDWPPYSPDLNPCDSFLWGYIKVKVYAGNPQSIEDLKTAIQTVIESIETSTLQRVMQNFALRLRHIIAIDGRHIEHVIN
;
A
#
# COMPACT_ATOMS: atom_id res chain seq x y z
N MET A 1 5.74 1.65 -22.11
CA MET A 1 4.32 2.03 -22.16
C MET A 1 3.85 2.14 -20.72
N GLY A 2 3.59 3.37 -20.25
CA GLY A 2 3.04 3.59 -18.92
C GLY A 2 1.55 3.26 -18.93
N ILE A 3 1.04 2.73 -17.82
CA ILE A 3 -0.40 2.66 -17.59
C ILE A 3 -0.85 4.10 -17.30
N ASP A 4 -1.83 4.61 -18.03
CA ASP A 4 -2.43 5.92 -17.74
C ASP A 4 -3.11 5.86 -16.37
N TRP A 5 -2.52 6.53 -15.38
CA TRP A 5 -3.03 6.57 -14.01
C TRP A 5 -3.85 7.84 -13.79
N PRO A 6 -5.06 7.74 -13.21
CA PRO A 6 -5.88 8.92 -12.96
C PRO A 6 -5.19 9.88 -11.97
N PRO A 7 -5.26 11.20 -12.19
CA PRO A 7 -4.69 12.17 -11.26
C PRO A 7 -5.36 12.05 -9.88
N TYR A 8 -4.62 12.38 -8.82
CA TYR A 8 -5.11 12.45 -7.42
C TYR A 8 -5.75 11.15 -6.87
N SER A 9 -5.30 9.98 -7.32
CA SER A 9 -5.84 8.67 -6.86
C SER A 9 -4.83 7.86 -6.03
N PRO A 10 -4.40 8.33 -4.83
CA PRO A 10 -3.50 7.57 -3.96
C PRO A 10 -4.17 6.33 -3.35
N ASP A 11 -5.50 6.35 -3.23
CA ASP A 11 -6.36 5.25 -2.79
C ASP A 11 -6.34 4.05 -3.73
N LEU A 12 -5.97 4.28 -4.99
CA LEU A 12 -5.74 3.24 -5.98
C LEU A 12 -4.31 2.71 -5.96
N ASN A 13 -3.32 3.45 -5.46
CA ASN A 13 -1.93 3.01 -5.53
C ASN A 13 -1.67 2.02 -4.37
N PRO A 14 -1.36 0.74 -4.64
CA PRO A 14 -1.11 -0.24 -3.57
C PRO A 14 0.03 0.17 -2.62
N CYS A 15 1.02 0.92 -3.13
CA CYS A 15 2.11 1.40 -2.30
C CYS A 15 1.66 2.48 -1.31
N ASP A 16 0.85 3.44 -1.77
CA ASP A 16 0.34 4.53 -0.94
C ASP A 16 -0.79 4.09 -0.02
N SER A 17 -1.69 3.24 -0.51
CA SER A 17 -2.83 2.73 0.26
C SER A 17 -2.47 1.66 1.28
N PHE A 18 -1.35 0.96 1.13
CA PHE A 18 -0.94 -0.11 2.03
C PHE A 18 0.54 -0.06 2.43
N LEU A 19 1.47 -0.20 1.47
CA LEU A 19 2.88 -0.52 1.77
C LEU A 19 3.53 0.52 2.68
N TRP A 20 3.37 1.80 2.40
CA TRP A 20 3.99 2.87 3.19
C TRP A 20 3.47 2.92 4.62
N GLY A 21 2.16 2.73 4.81
CA GLY A 21 1.56 2.64 6.14
C GLY A 21 2.08 1.42 6.91
N TYR A 22 2.11 0.26 6.25
CA TYR A 22 2.58 -1.00 6.83
C TYR A 22 4.05 -0.92 7.27
N ILE A 23 4.94 -0.47 6.38
CA ILE A 23 6.37 -0.31 6.68
C ILE A 23 6.55 0.67 7.82
N LYS A 24 5.90 1.84 7.78
CA LYS A 24 6.03 2.86 8.83
C LYS A 24 5.67 2.29 10.21
N VAL A 25 4.52 1.62 10.34
CA VAL A 25 4.10 1.03 11.62
C VAL A 25 5.13 0.02 12.15
N LYS A 26 5.62 -0.87 11.30
CA LYS A 26 6.54 -1.94 11.71
C LYS A 26 7.95 -1.44 12.02
N VAL A 27 8.48 -0.55 11.20
CA VAL A 27 9.83 0.01 11.36
C VAL A 27 9.91 0.87 12.62
N TYR A 28 8.95 1.77 12.84
CA TYR A 28 8.99 2.66 14.01
C TYR A 28 8.66 1.95 15.32
N ALA A 29 8.01 0.79 15.30
CA ALA A 29 7.84 -0.05 16.50
C ALA A 29 9.19 -0.50 17.10
N GLY A 30 10.23 -0.64 16.26
CA GLY A 30 11.59 -0.98 16.70
C GLY A 30 12.40 0.20 17.21
N ASN A 31 11.88 1.44 17.13
CA ASN A 31 12.55 2.68 17.55
C ASN A 31 14.02 2.79 17.08
N PRO A 32 14.30 2.74 15.76
CA PRO A 32 15.67 2.82 15.24
C PRO A 32 16.36 4.12 15.67
N GLN A 33 17.62 4.03 16.10
CA GLN A 33 18.38 5.17 16.66
C GLN A 33 19.37 5.79 15.68
N SER A 34 19.57 5.15 14.53
CA SER A 34 20.46 5.63 13.47
C SER A 34 19.85 5.43 12.08
N ILE A 35 20.45 6.08 11.08
CA ILE A 35 20.09 5.88 9.67
C ILE A 35 20.36 4.43 9.24
N GLU A 36 21.40 3.80 9.79
CA GLU A 36 21.73 2.41 9.45
C GLU A 36 20.68 1.45 10.02
N ASP A 37 20.31 1.61 11.29
CA ASP A 37 19.23 0.83 11.90
C ASP A 37 17.92 0.99 11.13
N LEU A 38 17.63 2.21 10.67
CA LEU A 38 16.44 2.50 9.89
C LEU A 38 16.45 1.76 8.54
N LYS A 39 17.58 1.77 7.83
CA LYS A 39 17.72 1.05 6.55
C LYS A 39 17.57 -0.46 6.74
N THR A 40 18.26 -1.03 7.74
CA THR A 40 18.17 -2.45 8.06
C THR A 40 16.74 -2.83 8.42
N ALA A 41 16.07 -2.04 9.28
CA ALA A 41 14.69 -2.30 9.66
C ALA A 41 13.72 -2.25 8.48
N ILE A 42 13.86 -1.28 7.57
CA ILE A 42 13.04 -1.21 6.34
C ILE A 42 13.24 -2.47 5.50
N GLN A 43 14.49 -2.88 5.27
CA GLN A 43 14.80 -4.04 4.46
C GLN A 43 14.24 -5.33 5.08
N THR A 44 14.45 -5.54 6.39
CA THR A 44 13.89 -6.68 7.12
C THR A 44 12.37 -6.72 7.05
N VAL A 45 11.69 -5.57 7.22
CA VAL A 45 10.23 -5.51 7.12
C VAL A 45 9.76 -5.89 5.72
N ILE A 46 10.40 -5.36 4.66
CA ILE A 46 10.05 -5.70 3.27
C ILE A 46 10.24 -7.19 3.01
N GLU A 47 11.38 -7.77 3.41
CA GLU A 47 11.69 -9.18 3.24
C GLU A 47 10.73 -10.10 4.03
N SER A 48 10.16 -9.60 5.12
CA SER A 48 9.17 -10.32 5.94
C SER A 48 7.75 -10.31 5.37
N ILE A 49 7.47 -9.54 4.32
CA ILE A 49 6.11 -9.48 3.75
C ILE A 49 5.81 -10.80 3.04
N GLU A 50 4.85 -11.54 3.58
CA GLU A 50 4.39 -12.77 2.94
C GLU A 50 3.73 -12.51 1.58
N THR A 51 3.96 -13.42 0.63
CA THR A 51 3.27 -13.43 -0.67
C THR A 51 1.75 -13.40 -0.53
N SER A 52 1.20 -14.07 0.50
CA SER A 52 -0.23 -14.08 0.84
C SER A 52 -0.78 -12.66 1.09
N THR A 53 0.02 -11.81 1.75
CA THR A 53 -0.32 -10.42 2.04
C THR A 53 -0.32 -9.60 0.76
N LEU A 54 0.69 -9.78 -0.10
CA LEU A 54 0.73 -9.11 -1.41
C LEU A 54 -0.45 -9.51 -2.30
N GLN A 55 -0.82 -10.80 -2.30
CA GLN A 55 -1.99 -11.28 -3.03
C GLN A 55 -3.28 -10.59 -2.56
N ARG A 56 -3.48 -10.47 -1.23
CA ARG A 56 -4.62 -9.74 -0.66
C ARG A 56 -4.64 -8.27 -1.06
N VAL A 57 -3.48 -7.60 -1.06
CA VAL A 57 -3.36 -6.20 -1.49
C VAL A 57 -3.79 -6.05 -2.95
N MET A 58 -3.32 -6.94 -3.83
CA MET A 58 -3.71 -6.92 -5.25
C MET A 58 -5.19 -7.26 -5.47
N GLN A 59 -5.76 -8.16 -4.68
CA GLN A 59 -7.21 -8.44 -4.72
C GLN A 59 -8.03 -7.22 -4.29
N ASN A 60 -7.62 -6.52 -3.22
CA ASN A 60 -8.27 -5.28 -2.78
C ASN A 60 -8.14 -4.18 -3.83
N PHE A 61 -7.00 -4.06 -4.49
CA PHE A 61 -6.82 -3.12 -5.61
C PHE A 61 -7.81 -3.42 -6.75
N ALA A 62 -7.93 -4.68 -7.18
CA ALA A 62 -8.89 -5.08 -8.21
C ALA A 62 -10.35 -4.80 -7.79
N LEU A 63 -10.68 -5.00 -6.51
CA LEU A 63 -12.01 -4.68 -5.98
C LEU A 63 -12.29 -3.17 -6.03
N ARG A 64 -11.32 -2.34 -5.62
CA ARG A 64 -11.42 -0.88 -5.67
C ARG A 64 -11.65 -0.39 -7.09
N LEU A 65 -10.88 -0.90 -8.06
CA LEU A 65 -11.07 -0.57 -9.48
C LEU A 65 -12.49 -0.87 -9.96
N ARG A 66 -13.03 -2.06 -9.65
CA ARG A 66 -14.42 -2.39 -10.02
C ARG A 66 -15.42 -1.43 -9.40
N HIS A 67 -15.19 -1.03 -8.15
CA HIS A 67 -16.07 -0.08 -7.47
C HIS A 67 -16.02 1.31 -8.12
N ILE A 68 -14.83 1.81 -8.48
CA ILE A 68 -14.68 3.10 -9.19
C ILE A 68 -15.44 3.09 -10.50
N ILE A 69 -15.31 2.00 -11.28
CA ILE A 69 -16.04 1.84 -12.54
C ILE A 69 -17.55 1.88 -12.29
N ALA A 70 -18.04 1.22 -11.25
CA ALA A 70 -19.46 1.18 -10.91
C ALA A 70 -20.04 2.54 -10.45
N ILE A 71 -19.19 3.47 -9.98
CA ILE A 71 -19.58 4.81 -9.56
C ILE A 71 -19.13 5.91 -10.54
N ASP A 72 -18.86 5.55 -11.79
CA ASP A 72 -18.45 6.46 -12.86
C ASP A 72 -17.22 7.33 -12.52
N GLY A 73 -16.21 6.74 -11.86
CA GLY A 73 -14.98 7.47 -11.55
C GLY A 73 -15.07 8.41 -10.33
N ARG A 74 -16.18 8.41 -9.59
CA ARG A 74 -16.30 9.18 -8.34
C ARG A 74 -15.38 8.63 -7.24
N HIS A 75 -15.13 9.46 -6.23
CA HIS A 75 -14.25 9.11 -5.12
C HIS A 75 -14.84 7.99 -4.25
N ILE A 76 -13.97 7.10 -3.76
CA ILE A 76 -14.32 6.05 -2.81
C ILE A 76 -13.78 6.42 -1.43
N GLU A 77 -14.66 6.59 -0.44
CA GLU A 77 -14.22 6.64 0.96
C GLU A 77 -13.82 5.24 1.44
N HIS A 78 -12.85 5.16 2.35
CA HIS A 78 -12.26 3.95 2.94
C HIS A 78 -13.22 2.75 2.94
N VAL A 79 -13.06 1.84 1.98
CA VAL A 79 -13.68 0.51 2.04
C VAL A 79 -13.01 -0.21 3.21
N ILE A 80 -13.59 -0.09 4.39
CA ILE A 80 -13.25 -0.89 5.55
C ILE A 80 -13.70 -2.32 5.19
N ASN A 81 -12.72 -3.21 5.11
CA ASN A 81 -12.94 -4.65 5.05
C ASN A 81 -12.72 -5.22 6.45
#